data_AF-A0A352EVT1-F1
#
_entry.id   AF-A0A352EVT1-F1
#
_cell.length_a   1.000
_cell.length_b   1.000
_cell.length_c   1.000
_cell.angle_alpha   90.00
_cell.angle_beta   90.00
_cell.angle_gamma   90.00
#
_symmetry.space_group_name_H-M   'P 1'
#
loop_
_entity.id
_entity.type
_entity.pdbx_description
1 polymer ?
#
loop_
_entity_poly.entity_id
_entity_poly.type
_entity_poly.pdbx_seq_one_letter_code
_entity_poly.pdbx_strand_id
1 'polypeptide(L)'
;MQRDKRPRILPADSNAIVPLRKLTTEIETHQSSQLEKVDWHPWNLPEVIKWLGAALGYLMGVVGFIALFFPSIGTFRVLTLVLVLSIPILLVAGYYAAGLINLARKRLRQYSALHILISSQDAELEQLNEKLSETETLLLGLGSHLLASRIEIERVRLSRGKVFLIIDIQSAQLQKGDQILLIDTADGKTFGLFEITEIERTRYTAQIVANLDAVWAGDLHQMASSESHPPPGSAAILYRKGQETDEQ
;
A
#
# COMPACT_ATOMS: atom_id res chain seq x y z
N MET A 1 -44.76 -30.02 27.44
CA MET A 1 -44.53 -28.56 27.26
C MET A 1 -43.03 -28.30 27.25
N GLN A 2 -42.41 -28.29 26.07
CA GLN A 2 -40.99 -27.97 25.89
C GLN A 2 -40.86 -26.49 25.50
N ARG A 3 -40.09 -25.71 26.27
CA ARG A 3 -39.80 -24.29 25.96
C ARG A 3 -38.70 -24.22 24.91
N ASP A 4 -39.08 -23.71 23.74
CA ASP A 4 -38.21 -23.36 22.63
C ASP A 4 -37.24 -22.23 23.07
N LYS A 5 -35.96 -22.56 23.23
CA LYS A 5 -34.89 -21.59 23.53
C LYS A 5 -34.21 -21.21 22.22
N ARG A 6 -34.75 -20.20 21.53
CA ARG A 6 -34.05 -19.59 20.40
C ARG A 6 -32.94 -18.65 20.91
N PRO A 7 -31.74 -18.69 20.31
CA PRO A 7 -30.66 -17.78 20.65
C PRO A 7 -31.02 -16.35 20.20
N ARG A 8 -30.80 -15.40 21.11
CA ARG A 8 -31.03 -13.97 20.91
C ARG A 8 -29.87 -13.43 20.06
N ILE A 9 -30.12 -13.13 18.80
CA ILE A 9 -29.16 -12.45 17.92
C ILE A 9 -29.06 -11.00 18.42
N LEU A 10 -27.88 -10.61 18.91
CA LEU A 10 -27.57 -9.23 19.25
C LEU A 10 -27.39 -8.44 17.95
N PRO A 11 -27.93 -7.21 17.86
CA PRO A 11 -27.72 -6.35 16.71
C PRO A 11 -26.22 -6.04 16.57
N ALA A 12 -25.69 -6.22 15.36
CA ALA A 12 -24.34 -5.80 15.02
C ALA A 12 -24.24 -4.28 15.21
N ASP A 13 -23.34 -3.88 16.11
CA ASP A 13 -23.08 -2.50 16.44
C ASP A 13 -22.45 -1.79 15.23
N SER A 14 -23.28 -1.09 14.46
CA SER A 14 -22.92 -0.39 13.22
C SER A 14 -21.93 0.77 13.41
N ASN A 15 -21.42 0.98 14.63
CA ASN A 15 -20.45 2.03 14.97
C ASN A 15 -18.98 1.57 14.94
N ALA A 16 -18.70 0.30 14.63
CA ALA A 16 -17.32 -0.19 14.55
C ALA A 16 -16.62 0.10 13.20
N ILE A 17 -17.31 0.73 12.24
CA ILE A 17 -16.68 1.23 11.00
C ILE A 17 -16.19 2.65 11.27
N VAL A 18 -15.11 2.76 12.05
CA VAL A 18 -14.31 3.98 12.07
C VAL A 18 -13.86 4.21 10.62
N PRO A 19 -14.22 5.33 9.98
CA PRO A 19 -13.94 5.51 8.57
C PRO A 19 -12.43 5.50 8.37
N LEU A 20 -11.91 4.50 7.65
CA LEU A 20 -10.51 4.36 7.20
C LEU A 20 -9.94 5.66 6.60
N ARG A 21 -10.82 6.56 6.12
CA ARG A 21 -10.49 7.91 5.64
C ARG A 21 -9.98 8.88 6.71
N LYS A 22 -10.44 8.75 7.97
CA LYS A 22 -9.95 9.59 9.08
C LYS A 22 -8.57 9.14 9.57
N LEU A 23 -8.31 7.83 9.56
CA LEU A 23 -7.00 7.28 9.93
C LEU A 23 -5.92 7.62 8.88
N THR A 24 -6.25 7.54 7.58
CA THR A 24 -5.31 7.92 6.51
C THR A 24 -4.96 9.40 6.53
N THR A 25 -5.93 10.28 6.80
CA THR A 25 -5.68 11.73 6.87
C THR A 25 -4.85 12.12 8.09
N GLU A 26 -5.10 11.53 9.27
CA GLU A 26 -4.28 11.82 10.47
C GLU A 26 -2.83 11.35 10.32
N ILE A 27 -2.61 10.19 9.69
CA ILE A 27 -1.26 9.64 9.44
C ILE A 27 -0.48 10.53 8.45
N GLU A 28 -1.11 11.00 7.37
CA GLU A 28 -0.47 11.90 6.39
C GLU A 28 -0.11 13.27 7.01
N THR A 29 -0.98 13.83 7.87
CA THR A 29 -0.67 15.09 8.57
C THR A 29 0.45 14.93 9.60
N HIS A 30 0.57 13.79 10.28
CA HIS A 30 1.64 13.58 11.23
C HIS A 30 3.00 13.34 10.54
N GLN A 31 3.04 12.68 9.38
CA GLN A 31 4.27 12.49 8.61
C GLN A 31 4.78 13.77 7.95
N SER A 32 3.90 14.59 7.37
CA SER A 32 4.30 15.84 6.70
C SER A 32 4.89 16.85 7.69
N SER A 33 4.33 16.96 8.90
CA SER A 33 4.85 17.87 9.94
C SER A 33 6.24 17.53 10.47
N GLN A 34 6.69 16.27 10.36
CA GLN A 34 8.04 15.86 10.78
C GLN A 34 9.10 16.05 9.67
N LEU A 35 8.69 16.12 8.41
CA LEU A 35 9.59 16.31 7.26
C LEU A 35 9.87 17.78 6.94
N GLU A 36 9.04 18.72 7.40
CA GLU A 36 9.08 20.13 6.95
C GLU A 36 10.05 21.06 7.71
N LYS A 37 10.93 20.55 8.59
CA LYS A 37 11.91 21.43 9.26
C LYS A 37 13.31 20.86 9.43
N VAL A 38 13.76 20.12 8.42
CA VAL A 38 15.20 19.96 8.22
C VAL A 38 15.67 21.19 7.46
N ASP A 39 16.08 22.24 8.17
CA ASP A 39 16.71 23.41 7.55
C ASP A 39 17.98 22.96 6.83
N TRP A 40 17.86 22.71 5.52
CA TRP A 40 18.93 22.30 4.63
C TRP A 40 19.83 23.48 4.26
N HIS A 41 20.22 24.31 5.22
CA HIS A 41 21.28 25.28 4.99
C HIS A 41 22.61 24.67 5.43
N PRO A 42 23.38 24.06 4.50
CA PRO A 42 24.59 23.32 4.87
C PRO A 42 25.72 24.18 5.45
N TRP A 43 25.59 25.52 5.49
CA TRP A 43 26.72 26.40 5.77
C TRP A 43 26.37 27.69 6.53
N ASN A 44 25.55 27.62 7.58
CA ASN A 44 25.58 28.69 8.59
C ASN A 44 26.86 28.53 9.44
N LEU A 45 27.97 28.99 8.87
CA LEU A 45 29.20 29.23 9.60
C LEU A 45 28.87 30.12 10.81
N PRO A 46 29.13 29.67 12.04
CA PRO A 46 29.07 30.54 13.21
C PRO A 46 29.90 31.77 12.89
N GLU A 47 29.36 32.98 13.08
CA GLU A 47 30.06 34.22 12.74
C GLU A 47 31.46 34.27 13.37
N VAL A 48 31.60 33.70 14.57
CA VAL A 48 32.87 33.52 15.29
C VAL A 48 33.95 32.83 14.44
N ILE A 49 33.62 31.81 13.66
CA ILE A 49 34.61 31.07 12.83
C ILE A 49 35.05 31.92 11.64
N LYS A 50 34.15 32.75 11.07
CA LYS A 50 34.49 33.68 9.98
C LYS A 50 35.50 34.72 10.46
N TRP A 51 35.25 35.31 11.64
CA TRP A 51 36.16 36.28 12.25
C TRP A 51 37.50 35.66 12.63
N LEU A 52 37.51 34.45 13.18
CA LEU A 52 38.74 33.75 13.54
C LEU A 52 39.59 33.42 12.31
N GLY A 53 38.96 32.95 11.23
CA GLY A 53 39.62 32.68 9.96
C GLY A 53 40.22 33.94 9.32
N ALA A 54 39.50 35.06 9.36
CA ALA A 54 39.99 36.34 8.88
C ALA A 54 41.20 36.84 9.70
N ALA A 55 41.14 36.72 11.04
CA ALA A 55 42.22 37.11 11.93
C ALA A 55 43.49 36.26 11.72
N LEU A 56 43.33 34.95 11.57
CA LEU A 56 44.43 34.02 11.26
C LEU A 56 45.05 34.31 9.88
N GLY A 57 44.21 34.55 8.86
CA GLY A 57 44.67 34.92 7.53
C GLY A 57 45.48 36.23 7.54
N TYR A 58 45.01 37.23 8.28
CA TYR A 58 45.72 38.50 8.46
C TYR A 58 47.07 38.31 9.15
N LEU A 59 47.12 37.55 10.26
CA LEU A 59 48.37 37.25 10.97
C LEU A 59 49.38 36.52 10.08
N MET A 60 48.94 35.53 9.31
CA MET A 60 49.81 34.79 8.39
C MET A 60 50.30 35.68 7.24
N GLY A 61 49.46 36.58 6.73
CA GLY A 61 49.86 37.58 5.74
C GLY A 61 50.93 38.53 6.26
N VAL A 62 50.80 39.00 7.50
CA VAL A 62 51.81 39.85 8.16
C VAL A 62 53.13 39.10 8.36
N VAL A 63 53.09 37.84 8.83
CA VAL A 63 54.29 37.00 8.99
C VAL A 63 54.97 36.74 7.65
N GLY A 64 54.20 36.43 6.60
CA GLY A 64 54.71 36.26 5.24
C GLY A 64 55.33 37.53 4.67
N PHE A 65 54.70 38.68 4.91
CA PHE A 65 55.22 39.99 4.48
C PHE A 65 56.54 40.31 5.20
N ILE A 66 56.59 40.15 6.52
CA ILE A 66 57.81 40.37 7.32
C ILE A 66 58.93 39.44 6.83
N ALA A 67 58.64 38.16 6.55
CA ALA A 67 59.61 37.21 6.04
C ALA A 67 60.23 37.58 4.66
N LEU A 68 59.59 38.47 3.88
CA LEU A 68 60.18 38.98 2.64
C LEU A 68 61.32 39.97 2.87
N PHE A 69 61.33 40.67 4.01
CA PHE A 69 62.30 41.73 4.32
C PHE A 69 63.49 41.26 5.16
N PHE A 70 63.48 40.03 5.70
CA PHE A 70 64.60 39.47 6.45
C PHE A 70 65.53 38.63 5.54
N PRO A 71 66.75 39.09 5.25
CA PRO A 71 67.69 38.42 4.36
C PRO A 71 68.50 37.37 5.14
N SER A 72 67.87 36.30 5.61
CA SER A 72 68.60 35.16 6.18
C SER A 72 68.35 33.88 5.37
N ILE A 73 69.43 33.29 4.86
CA ILE A 73 69.59 31.93 4.33
C ILE A 73 68.42 31.47 3.43
N GLY A 74 68.59 31.60 2.11
CA GLY A 74 67.53 31.46 1.10
C GLY A 74 66.64 30.21 1.18
N THR A 75 67.12 29.10 1.73
CA THR A 75 66.32 27.88 1.94
C THR A 75 65.23 28.05 3.01
N PHE A 76 65.49 28.77 4.09
CA PHE A 76 64.49 29.03 5.13
C PHE A 76 63.38 29.95 4.61
N ARG A 77 63.71 30.95 3.79
CA ARG A 77 62.74 31.86 3.19
C ARG A 77 61.71 31.14 2.31
N VAL A 78 62.16 30.21 1.46
CA VAL A 78 61.27 29.43 0.59
C VAL A 78 60.38 28.50 1.43
N LEU A 79 60.95 27.82 2.43
CA LEU A 79 60.17 26.95 3.32
C LEU A 79 59.10 27.73 4.09
N THR A 80 59.42 28.91 4.63
CA THR A 80 58.46 29.76 5.34
C THR A 80 57.35 30.25 4.41
N LEU A 81 57.68 30.67 3.18
CA LEU A 81 56.67 31.09 2.20
C LEU A 81 55.74 29.94 1.82
N VAL A 82 56.27 28.73 1.61
CA VAL A 82 55.47 27.54 1.32
C VAL A 82 54.57 27.20 2.51
N LEU A 83 55.07 27.27 3.75
CA LEU A 83 54.27 27.03 4.95
C LEU A 83 53.14 28.06 5.11
N VAL A 84 53.46 29.34 4.98
CA VAL A 84 52.50 30.45 5.10
C VAL A 84 51.40 30.37 4.04
N LEU A 85 51.73 29.91 2.82
CA LEU A 85 50.76 29.73 1.75
C LEU A 85 49.94 28.44 1.89
N SER A 86 50.55 27.34 2.33
CA SER A 86 49.91 26.02 2.37
C SER A 86 49.01 25.81 3.60
N ILE A 87 49.38 26.34 4.77
CA ILE A 87 48.60 26.22 6.00
C ILE A 87 47.16 26.73 5.87
N PRO A 88 46.87 27.95 5.35
CA PRO A 88 45.50 28.42 5.22
C PRO A 88 44.68 27.57 4.24
N ILE A 89 45.31 27.09 3.16
CA ILE A 89 44.65 26.20 2.20
C ILE A 89 44.28 24.86 2.87
N LEU A 90 45.20 24.27 3.63
CA LEU A 90 44.97 23.02 4.36
C LEU A 90 43.91 23.18 5.46
N LEU A 91 43.86 24.32 6.16
CA LEU A 91 42.83 24.60 7.16
C LEU A 91 41.44 24.71 6.54
N VAL A 92 41.32 25.42 5.41
CA VAL A 92 40.05 25.52 4.68
C VAL A 92 39.63 24.15 4.17
N ALA A 93 40.52 23.40 3.54
CA ALA A 93 40.25 22.05 3.04
C ALA A 93 39.84 21.07 4.16
N GLY A 94 40.56 21.08 5.29
CA GLY A 94 40.25 20.26 6.45
C GLY A 94 38.89 20.59 7.08
N TYR A 95 38.52 21.87 7.10
CA TYR A 95 37.19 22.30 7.56
C TYR A 95 36.07 21.79 6.64
N TYR A 96 36.23 21.93 5.31
CA TYR A 96 35.27 21.39 4.35
C TYR A 96 35.13 19.87 4.47
N ALA A 97 36.24 19.15 4.63
CA ALA A 97 36.23 17.71 4.85
C ALA A 97 35.48 17.34 6.15
N ALA A 98 35.72 18.05 7.25
CA ALA A 98 35.00 17.83 8.51
C ALA A 98 33.48 18.09 8.38
N GLY A 99 33.09 19.12 7.63
CA GLY A 99 31.69 19.41 7.31
C GLY A 99 31.02 18.28 6.54
N LEU A 100 31.66 17.78 5.49
CA LEU A 100 31.19 16.65 4.69
C LEU A 100 31.06 15.37 5.53
N ILE A 101 32.05 15.07 6.38
CA ILE A 101 32.01 13.90 7.27
C ILE A 101 30.83 13.99 8.26
N ASN A 102 30.59 15.17 8.84
CA ASN A 102 29.47 15.37 9.76
C ASN A 102 28.11 15.26 9.05
N LEU A 103 27.99 15.79 7.83
CA LEU A 103 26.80 15.64 7.00
C LEU A 103 26.55 14.18 6.65
N ALA A 104 27.59 13.45 6.23
CA ALA A 104 27.52 12.03 5.93
C ALA A 104 27.08 11.22 7.16
N ARG A 105 27.64 11.50 8.34
CA ARG A 105 27.22 10.85 9.60
C ARG A 105 25.75 11.12 9.94
N LYS A 106 25.28 12.37 9.80
CA LYS A 106 23.87 12.72 10.04
C LYS A 106 22.95 11.97 9.07
N ARG A 107 23.30 11.93 7.78
CA ARG A 107 22.56 11.15 6.78
C ARG A 107 22.55 9.67 7.12
N LEU A 108 23.68 9.09 7.50
CA LEU A 108 23.78 7.67 7.83
C LEU A 108 22.86 7.28 9.00
N ARG A 109 22.77 8.14 10.03
CA ARG A 109 21.82 7.95 11.14
C ARG A 109 20.35 8.04 10.71
N GLN A 110 20.03 8.98 9.82
CA GLN A 110 18.68 9.11 9.27
C GLN A 110 18.30 7.88 8.44
N TYR A 111 19.20 7.40 7.57
CA TYR A 111 18.98 6.19 6.79
C TYR A 111 18.80 4.95 7.67
N SER A 112 19.58 4.81 8.76
CA SER A 112 19.39 3.68 9.68
C SER A 112 18.02 3.72 10.38
N ALA A 113 17.53 4.91 10.75
CA ALA A 113 16.21 5.05 11.35
C ALA A 113 15.09 4.73 10.35
N LEU A 114 15.25 5.20 9.10
CA LEU A 114 14.31 4.92 8.01
C LEU A 114 14.25 3.42 7.70
N HIS A 115 15.39 2.74 7.66
CA HIS A 115 15.47 1.31 7.40
C HIS A 115 14.76 0.50 8.48
N ILE A 116 14.93 0.86 9.76
CA ILE A 116 14.22 0.20 10.87
C ILE A 116 12.70 0.36 10.70
N LEU A 117 12.24 1.58 10.38
CA LEU A 117 10.82 1.86 10.17
C LEU A 117 10.24 1.02 9.02
N ILE A 118 10.90 1.01 7.87
CA ILE A 118 10.46 0.22 6.70
C ILE A 118 10.41 -1.27 7.06
N SER A 119 11.45 -1.80 7.70
CA SER A 119 11.46 -3.23 8.09
C SER A 119 10.35 -3.59 9.08
N SER A 120 9.95 -2.67 9.96
CA SER A 120 8.84 -2.92 10.88
C SER A 120 7.49 -2.89 10.17
N GLN A 121 7.32 -2.03 9.15
CA GLN A 121 6.10 -1.98 8.34
C GLN A 121 5.97 -3.21 7.45
N ASP A 122 7.07 -3.70 6.86
CA ASP A 122 7.07 -4.92 6.05
C ASP A 122 6.68 -6.14 6.90
N ALA A 123 7.20 -6.25 8.13
CA ALA A 123 6.84 -7.31 9.06
C ALA A 123 5.37 -7.23 9.50
N GLU A 124 4.83 -6.01 9.69
CA GLU A 124 3.41 -5.80 10.01
C GLU A 124 2.51 -6.21 8.83
N LEU A 125 2.90 -5.85 7.60
CA LEU A 125 2.19 -6.27 6.38
C LEU A 125 2.20 -7.79 6.19
N GLU A 126 3.34 -8.45 6.45
CA GLU A 126 3.45 -9.91 6.38
C GLU A 126 2.52 -10.58 7.41
N GLN A 127 2.47 -10.09 8.64
CA GLN A 127 1.53 -10.59 9.66
C GLN A 127 0.06 -10.34 9.30
N LEU A 128 -0.27 -9.21 8.69
CA LEU A 128 -1.62 -8.91 8.22
C LEU A 128 -2.03 -9.84 7.07
N ASN A 129 -1.11 -10.10 6.13
CA ASN A 129 -1.35 -11.04 5.04
C ASN A 129 -1.52 -12.48 5.54
N GLU A 130 -0.72 -12.91 6.53
CA GLU A 130 -0.86 -14.21 7.16
C GLU A 130 -2.23 -14.35 7.83
N LYS A 131 -2.66 -13.34 8.60
CA LYS A 131 -4.01 -13.32 9.21
C LYS A 131 -5.13 -13.32 8.16
N LEU A 132 -4.97 -12.59 7.07
CA LEU A 132 -5.95 -12.59 5.97
C LEU A 132 -6.05 -13.98 5.34
N SER A 133 -4.91 -14.62 5.05
CA SER A 133 -4.85 -16.00 4.55
C SER A 133 -5.48 -17.00 5.51
N GLU A 134 -5.24 -16.86 6.82
CA GLU A 134 -5.90 -17.69 7.84
C GLU A 134 -7.42 -17.46 7.85
N THR A 135 -7.89 -16.21 7.74
CA THR A 135 -9.33 -15.93 7.68
C THR A 135 -9.97 -16.42 6.38
N GLU A 136 -9.26 -16.33 5.26
CA GLU A 136 -9.73 -16.80 3.95
C GLU A 136 -9.84 -18.32 3.93
N THR A 137 -8.85 -19.04 4.46
CA THR A 137 -8.91 -20.50 4.59
C THR A 137 -9.99 -20.96 5.55
N LEU A 138 -10.22 -20.24 6.66
CA LEU A 138 -11.35 -20.50 7.56
C LEU A 138 -12.71 -20.23 6.90
N LEU A 139 -12.82 -19.16 6.10
CA LEU A 139 -14.03 -18.85 5.33
C LEU A 139 -14.28 -19.87 4.21
N LEU A 140 -13.23 -20.37 3.56
CA LEU A 140 -13.33 -21.47 2.59
C LEU A 140 -13.74 -22.78 3.28
N GLY A 141 -13.23 -23.05 4.48
CA GLY A 141 -13.63 -24.18 5.32
C GLY A 141 -15.09 -24.11 5.75
N LEU A 142 -15.58 -22.93 6.17
CA LEU A 142 -16.99 -22.68 6.47
C LEU A 142 -17.86 -22.69 5.20
N GLY A 143 -17.31 -22.19 4.09
CA GLY A 143 -17.91 -22.24 2.76
C GLY A 143 -18.13 -23.66 2.26
N SER A 144 -17.28 -24.62 2.63
CA SER A 144 -17.46 -26.04 2.30
C SER A 144 -18.73 -26.67 2.89
N HIS A 145 -19.22 -26.15 4.02
CA HIS A 145 -20.53 -26.54 4.57
C HIS A 145 -21.71 -25.82 3.89
N LEU A 146 -21.50 -24.60 3.36
CA LEU A 146 -22.48 -23.88 2.53
C LEU A 146 -22.51 -24.38 1.08
N LEU A 147 -21.42 -24.98 0.59
CA LEU A 147 -21.29 -25.67 -0.70
C LEU A 147 -22.18 -26.92 -0.81
N ALA A 148 -22.86 -27.33 0.27
CA ALA A 148 -23.90 -28.34 0.21
C ALA A 148 -25.14 -27.91 -0.58
N SER A 149 -25.33 -26.59 -0.82
CA SER A 149 -26.33 -26.07 -1.77
C SER A 149 -25.66 -25.56 -3.04
N ARG A 150 -24.84 -26.41 -3.68
CA ARG A 150 -24.13 -26.05 -4.92
C ARG A 150 -25.13 -25.81 -6.04
N ILE A 151 -25.23 -24.57 -6.49
CA ILE A 151 -26.05 -24.20 -7.64
C ILE A 151 -25.23 -24.56 -8.89
N GLU A 152 -25.80 -25.36 -9.80
CA GLU A 152 -25.13 -25.78 -11.03
C GLU A 152 -25.40 -24.74 -12.12
N ILE A 153 -24.33 -24.14 -12.65
CA ILE A 153 -24.42 -23.21 -13.77
C ILE A 153 -24.28 -24.01 -15.06
N GLU A 154 -25.31 -23.98 -15.88
CA GLU A 154 -25.30 -24.65 -17.17
C GLU A 154 -24.45 -23.86 -18.18
N ARG A 155 -24.75 -22.56 -18.31
CA ARG A 155 -24.17 -21.68 -19.34
C ARG A 155 -24.09 -20.23 -18.91
N VAL A 156 -23.27 -19.48 -19.63
CA VAL A 156 -23.09 -18.04 -19.47
C VAL A 156 -23.33 -17.36 -20.82
N ARG A 157 -24.02 -16.23 -20.81
CA ARG A 157 -24.34 -15.48 -22.03
C ARG A 157 -24.08 -13.99 -21.85
N LEU A 158 -23.36 -13.39 -22.79
CA LEU A 158 -23.27 -11.93 -22.91
C LEU A 158 -24.37 -11.42 -23.85
N SER A 159 -25.26 -10.57 -23.36
CA SER A 159 -26.31 -9.94 -24.18
C SER A 159 -26.44 -8.46 -23.87
N ARG A 160 -26.40 -7.62 -24.90
CA ARG A 160 -26.52 -6.14 -24.79
C ARG A 160 -25.53 -5.53 -23.76
N GLY A 161 -24.32 -6.06 -23.69
CA GLY A 161 -23.29 -5.59 -22.75
C GLY A 161 -23.50 -6.03 -21.30
N LYS A 162 -24.47 -6.91 -21.02
CA LYS A 162 -24.71 -7.49 -19.69
C LYS A 162 -24.43 -8.99 -19.70
N VAL A 163 -23.84 -9.49 -18.62
CA VAL A 163 -23.57 -10.91 -18.43
C VAL A 163 -24.74 -11.57 -17.72
N PHE A 164 -25.17 -12.71 -18.25
CA PHE A 164 -26.24 -13.54 -17.72
C PHE A 164 -25.73 -14.94 -17.43
N LEU A 165 -26.11 -15.49 -16.28
CA LEU A 165 -25.95 -16.91 -15.94
C LEU A 165 -27.26 -17.65 -16.21
N ILE A 166 -27.15 -18.81 -16.82
CA ILE A 166 -28.23 -19.77 -17.01
C ILE A 166 -27.99 -20.92 -16.03
N ILE A 167 -28.95 -21.14 -15.14
CA ILE A 167 -28.87 -22.06 -14.01
C ILE A 167 -29.97 -23.11 -14.15
N ASP A 168 -29.65 -24.38 -13.91
CA ASP A 168 -30.66 -25.45 -13.94
C ASP A 168 -31.61 -25.34 -12.73
N ILE A 169 -32.91 -25.54 -12.99
CA ILE A 169 -33.94 -25.51 -11.96
C ILE A 169 -33.82 -26.63 -10.93
N GLN A 170 -33.17 -27.75 -11.32
CA GLN A 170 -32.97 -28.88 -10.42
C GLN A 170 -31.95 -28.61 -9.32
N SER A 171 -31.10 -27.59 -9.49
CA SER A 171 -30.00 -27.32 -8.57
C SER A 171 -30.46 -26.66 -7.27
N ALA A 172 -31.47 -25.79 -7.32
CA ALA A 172 -31.98 -25.08 -6.14
C ALA A 172 -33.37 -24.47 -6.38
N GLN A 173 -34.15 -24.30 -5.29
CA GLN A 173 -35.35 -23.46 -5.32
C GLN A 173 -34.93 -21.99 -5.14
N LEU A 174 -34.90 -21.26 -6.26
CA LEU A 174 -34.51 -19.85 -6.32
C LEU A 174 -35.72 -18.99 -6.64
N GLN A 175 -35.72 -17.77 -6.10
CA GLN A 175 -36.75 -16.77 -6.32
C GLN A 175 -36.19 -15.56 -7.06
N LYS A 176 -37.07 -14.77 -7.68
CA LYS A 176 -36.68 -13.53 -8.35
C LYS A 176 -36.17 -12.54 -7.30
N GLY A 177 -35.03 -11.92 -7.57
CA GLY A 177 -34.33 -11.06 -6.60
C GLY A 177 -33.33 -11.80 -5.70
N ASP A 178 -33.26 -13.14 -5.76
CA ASP A 178 -32.19 -13.87 -5.10
C ASP A 178 -30.83 -13.50 -5.72
N GLN A 179 -29.83 -13.30 -4.86
CA GLN A 179 -28.47 -12.98 -5.27
C GLN A 179 -27.55 -14.17 -5.12
N ILE A 180 -26.78 -14.44 -6.18
CA ILE A 180 -25.86 -15.55 -6.31
C ILE A 180 -24.45 -15.00 -6.48
N LEU A 181 -23.55 -15.49 -5.64
CA LEU A 181 -22.13 -15.21 -5.74
C LEU A 181 -21.46 -16.35 -6.51
N LEU A 182 -20.73 -16.01 -7.56
CA LEU A 182 -19.87 -16.94 -8.28
C LEU A 182 -18.44 -16.82 -7.75
N ILE A 183 -17.89 -17.92 -7.25
CA ILE A 183 -16.53 -17.96 -6.70
C ILE A 183 -15.68 -19.03 -7.39
N ASP A 184 -14.37 -18.84 -7.38
CA ASP A 184 -13.39 -19.87 -7.71
C ASP A 184 -13.21 -20.80 -6.51
N THR A 185 -13.30 -22.10 -6.74
CA THR A 185 -13.12 -23.11 -5.70
C THR A 185 -11.66 -23.36 -5.33
N ALA A 186 -10.70 -22.95 -6.18
CA ALA A 186 -9.28 -23.15 -5.94
C ALA A 186 -8.68 -22.06 -5.03
N ASP A 187 -9.03 -20.79 -5.27
CA ASP A 187 -8.45 -19.65 -4.56
C ASP A 187 -9.48 -18.76 -3.83
N GLY A 188 -10.78 -19.08 -3.91
CA GLY A 188 -11.82 -18.32 -3.23
C GLY A 188 -12.16 -16.98 -3.86
N LYS A 189 -11.52 -16.61 -4.99
CA LYS A 189 -11.80 -15.32 -5.62
C LYS A 189 -13.21 -15.26 -6.17
N THR A 190 -13.79 -14.06 -6.10
CA THR A 190 -15.13 -13.81 -6.62
C THR A 190 -15.07 -13.48 -8.11
N PHE A 191 -15.81 -14.24 -8.92
CA PHE A 191 -16.00 -13.96 -10.35
C PHE A 191 -17.09 -12.93 -10.61
N GLY A 192 -18.10 -12.85 -9.73
CA GLY A 192 -19.14 -11.84 -9.81
C GLY A 192 -20.35 -12.11 -8.94
N LEU A 193 -21.14 -11.06 -8.73
CA LEU A 193 -22.43 -11.12 -8.05
C LEU A 193 -23.57 -10.98 -9.07
N PHE A 194 -24.48 -11.94 -9.05
CA PHE A 194 -25.59 -12.07 -9.98
C PHE A 194 -26.92 -12.05 -9.24
N GLU A 195 -27.97 -11.59 -9.87
CA GLU A 195 -29.33 -11.55 -9.32
C GLU A 195 -30.30 -12.25 -10.26
N ILE A 196 -31.15 -13.11 -9.71
CA ILE A 196 -32.17 -13.83 -10.48
C ILE A 196 -33.21 -12.84 -10.99
N THR A 197 -33.26 -12.67 -12.31
CA THR A 197 -34.14 -11.72 -12.98
C THR A 197 -35.35 -12.38 -13.61
N GLU A 198 -35.20 -13.62 -14.07
CA GLU A 198 -36.24 -14.37 -14.77
C GLU A 198 -36.23 -15.83 -14.33
N ILE A 199 -37.43 -16.39 -14.16
CA ILE A 199 -37.66 -17.79 -13.80
C ILE A 199 -38.47 -18.40 -14.93
N GLU A 200 -37.87 -19.32 -15.67
CA GLU A 200 -38.54 -20.12 -16.68
C GLU A 200 -38.89 -21.51 -16.13
N ARG A 201 -39.62 -22.32 -16.91
CA ARG A 201 -40.08 -23.65 -16.47
C ARG A 201 -38.95 -24.63 -16.16
N THR A 202 -37.79 -24.47 -16.79
CA THR A 202 -36.67 -25.43 -16.71
C THR A 202 -35.35 -24.78 -16.32
N ARG A 203 -35.31 -23.45 -16.16
CA ARG A 203 -34.05 -22.72 -15.92
C ARG A 203 -34.31 -21.40 -15.22
N TYR A 204 -33.31 -20.94 -14.49
CA TYR A 204 -33.26 -19.58 -13.97
C TYR A 204 -32.25 -18.75 -14.76
N THR A 205 -32.56 -17.46 -14.93
CA THR A 205 -31.65 -16.50 -15.55
C THR A 205 -31.25 -15.46 -14.52
N ALA A 206 -29.96 -15.40 -14.21
CA ALA A 206 -29.39 -14.40 -13.32
C ALA A 206 -28.60 -13.34 -14.11
N GLN A 207 -28.82 -12.06 -13.84
CA GLN A 207 -28.08 -10.95 -14.45
C GLN A 207 -27.00 -10.46 -13.49
N ILE A 208 -25.84 -10.06 -14.01
CA ILE A 208 -24.81 -9.42 -13.19
C ILE A 208 -25.30 -8.12 -12.55
N VAL A 209 -24.97 -7.95 -11.27
CA VAL A 209 -25.23 -6.77 -10.45
C VAL A 209 -23.94 -6.03 -10.13
N ALA A 210 -22.87 -6.75 -9.75
CA ALA A 210 -21.62 -6.14 -9.32
C ALA A 210 -20.39 -7.06 -9.51
N ASN A 211 -19.22 -6.43 -9.57
CA ASN A 211 -17.90 -7.05 -9.42
C ASN A 211 -17.59 -8.19 -10.39
N LEU A 212 -17.83 -7.97 -11.69
CA LEU A 212 -17.34 -8.92 -12.69
C LEU A 212 -15.82 -8.96 -12.67
N ASP A 213 -15.24 -10.14 -12.53
CA ASP A 213 -13.80 -10.32 -12.68
C ASP A 213 -13.34 -9.84 -14.07
N ALA A 214 -12.25 -9.06 -14.10
CA ALA A 214 -11.80 -8.39 -15.31
C ALA A 214 -11.23 -9.36 -16.36
N VAL A 215 -10.59 -10.46 -15.90
CA VAL A 215 -10.04 -11.49 -16.79
C VAL A 215 -11.20 -12.21 -17.47
N TRP A 216 -12.18 -12.63 -16.67
CA TRP A 216 -13.34 -13.32 -17.18
C TRP A 216 -14.24 -12.43 -18.06
N ALA A 217 -14.38 -11.14 -17.72
CA ALA A 217 -15.04 -10.16 -18.59
C ALA A 217 -14.36 -10.09 -19.97
N GLY A 218 -13.03 -10.08 -20.00
CA GLY A 218 -12.23 -10.11 -21.21
C GLY A 218 -12.51 -11.34 -22.08
N ASP A 219 -12.54 -12.52 -21.47
CA ASP A 219 -12.81 -13.79 -22.16
C ASP A 219 -14.23 -13.83 -22.74
N LEU A 220 -15.23 -13.36 -21.98
CA LEU A 220 -16.62 -13.27 -22.44
C LEU A 220 -16.77 -12.30 -23.63
N HIS A 221 -16.01 -11.21 -23.65
CA HIS A 221 -16.01 -10.28 -24.78
C HIS A 221 -15.38 -10.87 -26.04
N GLN A 222 -14.33 -11.70 -25.90
CA GLN A 222 -13.69 -12.37 -27.03
C GLN A 222 -14.57 -13.44 -27.68
N MET A 223 -15.41 -14.13 -26.89
CA MET A 223 -16.30 -15.20 -27.37
C MET A 223 -17.56 -14.72 -28.12
N ALA A 224 -17.68 -13.41 -28.35
CA ALA A 224 -18.64 -12.72 -29.23
C ALA A 224 -19.99 -13.44 -29.40
N SER A 225 -20.96 -13.12 -28.54
CA SER A 225 -22.39 -13.47 -28.65
C SER A 225 -22.78 -14.96 -28.61
N SER A 226 -21.84 -15.87 -28.40
CA SER A 226 -22.14 -17.28 -28.15
C SER A 226 -22.34 -17.56 -26.66
N GLU A 227 -23.18 -18.56 -26.35
CA GLU A 227 -23.26 -19.11 -25.00
C GLU A 227 -21.92 -19.82 -24.69
N SER A 228 -21.30 -19.48 -23.56
CA SER A 228 -20.05 -20.09 -23.12
C SER A 228 -20.28 -20.94 -21.88
N HIS A 229 -19.35 -21.84 -21.62
CA HIS A 229 -19.28 -22.51 -20.33
C HIS A 229 -18.87 -21.51 -19.24
N PRO A 230 -19.28 -21.74 -17.98
CA PRO A 230 -18.76 -20.97 -16.85
C PRO A 230 -17.24 -21.21 -16.69
N PRO A 231 -16.53 -20.31 -15.97
CA PRO A 231 -15.12 -20.49 -15.67
C PRO A 231 -14.86 -21.87 -15.04
N PRO A 232 -13.80 -22.59 -15.44
CA PRO A 232 -13.46 -23.86 -14.83
C PRO A 232 -13.17 -23.66 -13.34
N GLY A 233 -13.60 -24.60 -12.50
CA GLY A 233 -13.41 -24.49 -11.05
C GLY A 233 -14.36 -23.50 -10.37
N SER A 234 -15.35 -22.95 -11.06
CA SER A 234 -16.33 -22.07 -10.44
C SER A 234 -17.40 -22.82 -9.63
N ALA A 235 -17.91 -22.18 -8.58
CA ALA A 235 -19.06 -22.61 -7.81
C ALA A 235 -19.99 -21.43 -7.54
N ALA A 236 -21.28 -21.64 -7.79
CA ALA A 236 -22.33 -20.67 -7.46
C ALA A 236 -22.93 -20.96 -6.08
N ILE A 237 -23.03 -19.90 -5.28
CA ILE A 237 -23.55 -19.95 -3.90
C ILE A 237 -24.64 -18.90 -3.75
N LEU A 238 -25.72 -19.24 -3.07
CA LEU A 238 -26.75 -18.27 -2.69
C LEU A 238 -26.18 -17.29 -1.65
N TYR A 239 -26.02 -16.03 -2.04
CA TYR A 239 -25.47 -14.97 -1.21
C TYR A 239 -26.55 -14.30 -0.36
N ARG A 240 -27.70 -14.02 -0.97
CA ARG A 240 -28.82 -13.34 -0.31
C ARG A 240 -30.14 -13.82 -0.90
N LYS A 241 -31.11 -14.16 -0.04
CA LYS A 241 -32.48 -14.35 -0.49
C LYS A 241 -33.13 -13.00 -0.76
N GLY A 242 -33.79 -12.87 -1.90
CA GLY A 242 -34.68 -11.75 -2.19
C GLY A 242 -35.73 -11.67 -1.09
N GLN A 243 -35.99 -10.46 -0.58
CA GLN A 243 -37.19 -10.24 0.22
C GLN A 243 -38.34 -10.06 -0.77
N GLU A 244 -39.38 -10.89 -0.66
CA GLU A 244 -40.64 -10.67 -1.37
C GLU A 244 -41.03 -9.22 -1.18
N THR A 245 -40.91 -8.42 -2.23
CA THR A 245 -41.56 -7.12 -2.26
C THR A 245 -42.99 -7.47 -2.63
N ASP A 246 -43.82 -7.68 -1.61
CA ASP A 246 -45.28 -7.71 -1.73
C ASP A 246 -45.75 -6.34 -2.24
N GLU A 247 -45.54 -6.07 -3.53
CA GLU A 247 -46.26 -5.01 -4.22
C GLU A 247 -47.51 -5.63 -4.83
N GLN A 248 -48.63 -5.36 -4.13
CA GLN A 248 -50.02 -5.60 -4.52
C GLN A 248 -50.37 -4.98 -5.87
#